data_AF-A0A8J4M5W4-F1
#
_entry.id   AF-A0A8J4M5W4-F1
#
_cell.length_a   1.000
_cell.length_b   1.000
_cell.length_c   1.000
_cell.angle_alpha   90.00
_cell.angle_beta   90.00
_cell.angle_gamma   90.00
#
_symmetry.space_group_name_H-M   'P 1'
#
loop_
_entity.id
_entity.type
_entity.pdbx_description
1 polymer ?
#
loop_
_entity_poly.entity_id
_entity_poly.type
_entity_poly.pdbx_seq_one_letter_code
_entity_poly.pdbx_strand_id
1 'polypeptide(L)'
;MTKNYDQELFDDLSRQSAPERAITGAARLRTAERRQVTLRAVCLDELVPEEHRVRLVWRFVEGLDLPVLLAGIKALEGRPGHPPADPRILLALWLYATIASVASARQVARLCEDHIAYQ
;
A
#
# COMPACT_ATOMS: atom_id res chain seq x y z
N MET A 1 -15.13 52.81 2.99
CA MET A 1 -15.00 51.74 1.98
C MET A 1 -14.42 50.53 2.70
N THR A 2 -15.28 49.83 3.41
CA THR A 2 -14.89 48.76 4.34
C THR A 2 -16.11 47.90 4.64
N LYS A 3 -15.85 46.58 4.75
CA LYS A 3 -16.72 45.46 5.16
C LYS A 3 -17.39 44.71 3.98
N ASN A 4 -17.45 43.39 3.96
CA ASN A 4 -17.15 42.37 4.97
C ASN A 4 -16.74 41.07 4.23
N TYR A 5 -15.55 40.56 4.52
CA TYR A 5 -15.08 39.27 4.00
C TYR A 5 -15.73 38.13 4.83
N ASP A 6 -15.87 36.96 4.22
CA ASP A 6 -16.16 35.64 4.81
C ASP A 6 -17.59 35.27 5.26
N GLN A 7 -18.55 36.19 5.42
CA GLN A 7 -19.92 35.79 5.82
C GLN A 7 -20.87 35.43 4.65
N GLU A 8 -20.60 35.83 3.41
CA GLU A 8 -21.48 35.54 2.26
C GLU A 8 -21.00 34.35 1.39
N LEU A 9 -19.82 33.79 1.68
CA LEU A 9 -19.13 32.91 0.74
C LEU A 9 -19.87 31.58 0.46
N PHE A 10 -20.73 31.13 1.38
CA PHE A 10 -21.40 29.82 1.29
C PHE A 10 -22.92 29.86 1.49
N ASP A 11 -23.52 31.03 1.74
CA ASP A 11 -24.96 31.15 2.04
C ASP A 11 -25.83 31.14 0.78
N ASP A 12 -25.30 31.57 -0.37
CA ASP A 12 -26.00 31.55 -1.67
C ASP A 12 -25.75 30.25 -2.47
N LEU A 13 -25.09 29.26 -1.86
CA LEU A 13 -24.92 27.95 -2.49
C LEU A 13 -26.20 27.12 -2.34
N SER A 14 -26.76 26.70 -3.47
CA SER A 14 -27.88 25.78 -3.51
C SER A 14 -27.58 24.50 -2.71
N ARG A 15 -28.39 24.22 -1.69
CA ARG A 15 -28.38 22.92 -0.99
C ARG A 15 -28.62 21.79 -1.99
N GLN A 16 -27.62 20.93 -2.17
CA GLN A 16 -27.79 19.69 -2.91
C GLN A 16 -28.51 18.67 -2.03
N SER A 17 -29.71 18.25 -2.42
CA SER A 17 -30.30 17.03 -1.89
C SER A 17 -29.54 15.83 -2.44
N ALA A 18 -29.19 14.88 -1.57
CA ALA A 18 -28.62 13.62 -2.03
C ALA A 18 -29.65 12.93 -2.96
N PRO A 19 -29.25 12.47 -4.15
CA PRO A 19 -30.18 11.80 -5.06
C PRO A 19 -30.73 10.55 -4.39
N GLU A 20 -32.04 10.34 -4.50
CA GLU A 20 -32.69 9.12 -4.05
C GLU A 20 -32.15 7.95 -4.91
N ARG A 21 -31.37 7.07 -4.29
CA ARG A 21 -30.78 5.91 -4.98
C ARG A 21 -31.87 4.90 -5.30
N ALA A 22 -32.44 4.98 -6.49
CA ALA A 22 -33.28 3.92 -7.02
C ALA A 22 -32.43 2.66 -7.20
N ILE A 23 -32.69 1.62 -6.39
CA ILE A 23 -32.06 0.30 -6.56
C ILE A 23 -32.67 -0.33 -7.83
N THR A 24 -32.04 -0.12 -8.98
CA THR A 24 -32.40 -0.76 -10.24
C THR A 24 -31.19 -1.55 -10.76
N GLY A 25 -31.26 -2.88 -10.71
CA GLY A 25 -30.21 -3.77 -11.21
C GLY A 25 -29.93 -5.00 -10.33
N ALA A 26 -29.39 -6.06 -10.96
CA ALA A 26 -28.91 -7.24 -10.26
C ALA A 26 -27.57 -6.97 -9.56
N ALA A 27 -27.31 -7.71 -8.48
CA ALA A 27 -26.09 -7.57 -7.70
C ALA A 27 -24.81 -7.84 -8.53
N ARG A 28 -23.75 -7.08 -8.26
CA ARG A 28 -22.40 -7.31 -8.80
C ARG A 28 -21.70 -8.37 -7.94
N LEU A 29 -21.42 -9.52 -8.55
CA LEU A 29 -20.93 -10.69 -7.82
C LEU A 29 -19.43 -10.91 -8.13
N ARG A 30 -18.58 -10.99 -7.09
CA ARG A 30 -17.30 -11.70 -7.20
C ARG A 30 -17.64 -13.20 -7.13
N THR A 31 -17.38 -13.95 -8.19
CA THR A 31 -17.64 -15.40 -8.19
C THR A 31 -16.36 -16.17 -7.96
N ALA A 32 -16.45 -17.17 -7.07
CA ALA A 32 -15.31 -17.98 -6.69
C ALA A 32 -14.92 -18.96 -7.80
N GLU A 33 -13.63 -19.02 -8.11
CA GLU A 33 -13.00 -20.12 -8.85
C GLU A 33 -12.74 -21.26 -7.84
N ARG A 34 -13.63 -22.26 -7.84
CA ARG A 34 -13.86 -23.14 -6.68
C ARG A 34 -12.88 -24.29 -6.51
N ARG A 35 -11.83 -24.32 -7.33
CA ARG A 35 -10.74 -25.31 -7.24
C ARG A 35 -9.37 -24.63 -7.20
N GLN A 36 -9.35 -23.36 -6.83
CA GLN A 36 -8.12 -22.60 -6.58
C GLN A 36 -7.43 -23.16 -5.33
N VAL A 37 -6.38 -23.96 -5.53
CA VAL A 37 -5.49 -24.39 -4.45
C VAL A 37 -4.19 -23.61 -4.53
N THR A 38 -3.78 -22.98 -3.43
CA THR A 38 -2.48 -22.30 -3.29
C THR A 38 -1.80 -22.86 -2.05
N LEU A 39 -0.78 -23.70 -2.25
CA LEU A 39 0.17 -24.08 -1.22
C LEU A 39 1.56 -23.66 -1.70
N ARG A 40 2.26 -22.87 -0.90
CA ARG A 40 3.60 -22.38 -1.22
C ARG A 40 4.49 -22.50 0.01
N ALA A 41 5.13 -23.65 0.17
CA ALA A 41 6.13 -23.90 1.19
C ALA A 41 7.50 -23.46 0.66
N VAL A 42 7.85 -22.20 0.90
CA VAL A 42 9.13 -21.63 0.47
C VAL A 42 9.77 -20.84 1.59
N CYS A 43 11.09 -20.86 1.63
CA CYS A 43 11.89 -19.91 2.37
C CYS A 43 12.42 -18.89 1.36
N LEU A 44 12.02 -17.62 1.45
CA LEU A 44 12.52 -16.58 0.54
C LEU A 44 14.06 -16.49 0.59
N ASP A 45 14.62 -16.69 1.79
CA ASP A 45 16.05 -16.76 2.04
C ASP A 45 16.73 -18.01 1.48
N GLU A 46 16.00 -19.03 1.03
CA GLU A 46 16.61 -20.14 0.27
C GLU A 46 16.44 -19.95 -1.24
N LEU A 47 15.44 -19.17 -1.67
CA LEU A 47 15.14 -18.96 -3.08
C LEU A 47 15.96 -17.83 -3.72
N VAL A 48 16.50 -16.92 -2.92
CA VAL A 48 17.37 -15.84 -3.39
C VAL A 48 18.84 -16.27 -3.26
N PRO A 49 19.67 -16.23 -4.33
CA PRO A 49 21.09 -16.54 -4.23
C PRO A 49 21.81 -15.68 -3.18
N GLU A 50 22.84 -16.20 -2.52
CA GLU A 50 23.55 -15.50 -1.44
C GLU A 50 24.21 -14.19 -1.90
N GLU A 51 24.71 -14.18 -3.13
CA GLU A 51 25.36 -13.02 -3.77
C GLU A 51 24.36 -12.07 -4.43
N HIS A 52 23.06 -12.38 -4.37
CA HIS A 52 22.05 -11.56 -5.03
C HIS A 52 21.92 -10.19 -4.33
N ARG A 53 22.01 -9.12 -5.12
CA ARG A 53 22.05 -7.73 -4.64
C ARG A 53 20.88 -7.32 -3.75
N VAL A 54 19.70 -7.95 -3.90
CA VAL A 54 18.54 -7.67 -3.02
C VAL A 54 18.85 -7.96 -1.55
N ARG A 55 19.70 -8.95 -1.25
CA ARG A 55 20.11 -9.26 0.13
C ARG A 55 20.92 -8.12 0.75
N LEU A 56 21.78 -7.48 -0.04
CA LEU A 56 22.52 -6.30 0.40
C LEU A 56 21.56 -5.16 0.73
N VAL A 57 20.55 -4.94 -0.13
CA VAL A 57 19.52 -3.91 0.12
C VAL A 57 18.75 -4.22 1.40
N TRP A 58 18.32 -5.47 1.59
CA TRP A 58 17.58 -5.88 2.79
C TRP A 58 18.41 -5.65 4.06
N ARG A 59 19.64 -6.17 4.11
CA ARG A 59 20.56 -5.98 5.25
C ARG A 59 20.85 -4.51 5.55
N PHE A 60 20.97 -3.68 4.50
CA PHE A 60 21.13 -2.24 4.68
C PHE A 60 19.90 -1.62 5.35
N VAL A 61 18.70 -1.96 4.88
CA VAL A 61 17.44 -1.45 5.44
C VAL A 61 17.19 -1.94 6.87
N GLU A 62 17.56 -3.18 7.20
CA GLU A 62 17.48 -3.71 8.56
C GLU A 62 18.32 -2.90 9.55
N GLY A 63 19.45 -2.35 9.10
CA GLY A 63 20.32 -1.50 9.92
C GLY A 63 19.82 -0.06 10.10
N LEU A 64 18.71 0.34 9.47
CA LEU A 64 18.20 1.71 9.57
C LEU A 64 17.35 1.90 10.83
N ASP A 65 17.61 3.02 11.52
CA ASP A 65 16.76 3.51 12.59
C ASP A 65 15.60 4.32 12.01
N LEU A 66 14.36 3.83 12.17
CA LEU A 66 13.15 4.39 11.55
C LEU A 66 12.11 4.91 12.57
N PRO A 67 12.49 5.54 13.71
CA PRO A 67 11.56 5.84 14.80
C PRO A 67 10.49 6.82 14.37
N VAL A 68 10.82 7.78 13.50
CA VAL A 68 9.89 8.76 12.95
C VAL A 68 8.83 8.11 12.07
N LEU A 69 9.21 7.13 11.24
CA LEU A 69 8.24 6.42 10.39
C LEU A 69 7.32 5.54 11.23
N LEU A 70 7.88 4.87 12.25
CA LEU A 70 7.11 4.02 13.16
C LEU A 70 6.17 4.84 14.05
N ALA A 71 6.55 6.04 14.49
CA ALA A 71 5.72 6.91 15.33
C ALA A 71 4.39 7.32 14.66
N GLY A 72 4.33 7.31 13.33
CA GLY A 72 3.09 7.59 12.59
C GLY A 72 2.08 6.43 12.59
N ILE A 73 2.50 5.23 12.97
CA ILE A 73 1.65 4.03 12.96
C ILE A 73 0.72 4.05 14.18
N LYS A 74 -0.58 4.08 13.91
CA LYS A 74 -1.64 4.09 14.94
C LYS A 74 -2.16 2.69 15.29
N ALA A 75 -1.78 1.68 14.51
CA ALA A 75 -2.08 0.28 14.79
C ALA A 75 -1.13 -0.23 15.87
N LEU A 76 -1.62 -0.22 17.13
CA LEU A 76 -0.87 -0.63 18.31
C LEU A 76 -1.46 -1.92 18.89
N GLU A 77 -0.66 -2.68 19.62
CA GLU A 77 -1.12 -3.87 20.33
C GLU A 77 -2.33 -3.54 21.22
N GLY A 78 -3.34 -4.41 21.18
CA GLY A 78 -4.58 -4.24 21.93
C GLY A 78 -5.54 -3.16 21.40
N ARG A 79 -5.27 -2.53 20.24
CA ARG A 79 -6.17 -1.55 19.60
C ARG A 79 -6.73 -2.03 18.25
N PRO A 80 -7.96 -1.65 17.88
CA PRO A 80 -8.50 -1.95 16.55
C PRO A 80 -7.68 -1.30 15.43
N GLY A 81 -7.37 -2.06 14.37
CA GLY A 81 -6.69 -1.58 13.17
C GLY A 81 -6.05 -2.72 12.38
N HIS A 82 -6.00 -2.61 11.05
CA HIS A 82 -5.22 -3.54 10.23
C HIS A 82 -3.74 -3.21 10.41
N PRO A 83 -2.87 -4.19 10.76
CA PRO A 83 -1.44 -3.97 10.81
C PRO A 83 -0.94 -3.44 9.46
N PRO A 84 -0.23 -2.30 9.41
CA PRO A 84 0.38 -1.86 8.17
C PRO A 84 1.54 -2.79 7.80
N ALA A 85 1.97 -2.74 6.54
CA ALA A 85 3.27 -3.29 6.17
C ALA A 85 4.39 -2.58 6.97
N ASP A 86 5.42 -3.33 7.39
CA ASP A 86 6.61 -2.73 7.99
C ASP A 86 7.20 -1.71 6.99
N PRO A 87 7.43 -0.44 7.37
CA PRO A 87 8.07 0.55 6.52
C PRO A 87 9.39 0.07 5.88
N ARG A 88 10.12 -0.84 6.53
CA ARG A 88 11.33 -1.46 5.97
C ARG A 88 11.06 -2.23 4.68
N ILE A 89 9.94 -2.96 4.60
CA ILE A 89 9.56 -3.71 3.40
C ILE A 89 9.38 -2.74 2.22
N LEU A 90 8.62 -1.66 2.44
CA LEU A 90 8.35 -0.66 1.40
C LEU A 90 9.64 0.06 0.96
N LEU A 91 10.52 0.37 1.92
CA LEU A 91 11.80 1.00 1.65
C LEU A 91 12.73 0.08 0.85
N ALA A 92 12.83 -1.19 1.24
CA ALA A 92 13.63 -2.18 0.53
C ALA A 92 13.15 -2.39 -0.91
N LEU A 93 11.83 -2.50 -1.13
CA LEU A 93 11.24 -2.61 -2.46
C LEU A 93 11.57 -1.39 -3.33
N TRP A 94 11.42 -0.19 -2.77
CA TRP A 94 11.66 1.04 -3.53
C TRP A 94 13.14 1.27 -3.85
N LEU A 95 14.03 1.01 -2.88
CA LEU A 95 15.48 1.08 -3.08
C LEU A 95 15.96 0.04 -4.10
N TYR A 96 15.52 -1.21 -3.96
CA TYR A 96 15.92 -2.26 -4.88
C TYR A 96 15.40 -2.00 -6.29
N ALA A 97 14.15 -1.56 -6.44
CA ALA A 97 13.60 -1.14 -7.73
C ALA A 97 14.43 -0.02 -8.36
N THR A 98 14.83 0.98 -7.58
CA THR A 98 15.67 2.10 -8.06
C THR A 98 17.03 1.61 -8.56
N ILE A 99 17.70 0.75 -7.80
CA ILE A 99 18.98 0.14 -8.20
C ILE A 99 18.82 -0.73 -9.45
N ALA A 100 17.68 -1.41 -9.59
CA ALA A 100 17.32 -2.20 -10.76
C ALA A 100 16.77 -1.34 -11.93
N SER A 101 16.80 0.00 -11.82
CA SER A 101 16.28 0.94 -12.83
C SER A 101 14.77 0.76 -13.13
N VAL A 102 14.00 0.28 -12.17
CA VAL A 102 12.53 0.16 -12.22
C VAL A 102 11.89 1.37 -11.53
N ALA A 103 11.45 2.35 -12.31
CA ALA A 103 10.88 3.61 -11.80
C ALA A 103 9.34 3.66 -11.77
N SER A 104 8.65 2.56 -12.12
CA SER A 104 7.18 2.51 -12.18
C SER A 104 6.62 1.73 -11.01
N ALA A 105 5.83 2.38 -10.16
CA ALA A 105 5.15 1.73 -9.03
C ALA A 105 4.24 0.58 -9.48
N ARG A 106 3.58 0.72 -10.65
CA ARG A 106 2.78 -0.37 -11.25
C ARG A 106 3.65 -1.55 -11.66
N GLN A 107 4.87 -1.29 -12.13
CA GLN A 107 5.81 -2.35 -12.48
C GLN A 107 6.33 -3.04 -11.24
N VAL A 108 6.66 -2.30 -10.18
CA VAL A 108 7.07 -2.88 -8.88
C VAL A 108 5.97 -3.77 -8.33
N ALA A 109 4.70 -3.33 -8.36
CA ALA A 109 3.57 -4.14 -7.90
C ALA A 109 3.44 -5.48 -8.63
N ARG A 110 3.66 -5.51 -9.96
CA ARG A 110 3.68 -6.75 -10.74
C ARG A 110 4.88 -7.64 -10.37
N LEU A 111 6.05 -7.03 -10.18
CA LEU A 111 7.25 -7.78 -9.79
C LEU A 111 7.08 -8.45 -8.41
N CYS A 112 6.30 -7.86 -7.49
CA CYS A 112 5.93 -8.51 -6.23
C CYS A 112 5.12 -9.81 -6.42
N GLU A 113 4.42 -9.97 -7.55
CA GLU A 113 3.70 -11.22 -7.86
C GLU A 113 4.63 -12.22 -8.56
N ASP A 114 5.48 -11.73 -9.47
CA ASP A 114 6.17 -12.57 -10.46
C ASP A 114 7.62 -12.91 -10.11
N HIS A 115 8.31 -12.09 -9.30
CA HIS A 115 9.75 -12.14 -9.15
C HIS A 115 10.19 -12.27 -7.69
N ILE A 116 10.96 -13.32 -7.40
CA ILE A 116 11.36 -13.66 -6.02
C ILE A 116 12.10 -12.54 -5.28
N ALA A 117 12.96 -11.78 -5.98
CA ALA A 117 13.65 -10.64 -5.40
C ALA A 117 12.75 -9.42 -5.04
N TYR A 118 11.45 -9.48 -5.32
CA TYR A 118 10.47 -8.44 -4.98
C TYR A 118 9.36 -8.98 -4.06
N GLN A 119 9.50 -10.20 -3.56
CA GLN A 119 8.59 -10.84 -2.61
C GLN A 119 9.17 -10.79 -1.20
#